data_AF-A0A6L7UZR4-F1
#
_entry.id   AF-A0A6L7UZR4-F1
#
_cell.length_a   1.000
_cell.length_b   1.000
_cell.length_c   1.000
_cell.angle_alpha   90.00
_cell.angle_beta   90.00
_cell.angle_gamma   90.00
#
_symmetry.space_group_name_H-M   'P 1'
#
loop_
_entity.id
_entity.type
_entity.pdbx_description
1 polymer ?
#
loop_
_entity_poly.entity_id
_entity_poly.type
_entity_poly.pdbx_seq_one_letter_code
_entity_poly.pdbx_strand_id
1 'polypeptide(L)'
;MVTIANDMKQHIIRELLAEGGNHRLAVFQAINETFIRHALEFLERATQHKAQWEDSSQSQTAGEGWYLDYLRASYSDMDEAEMIGAMPKKTIGNIYGGKSVAVVQGALQENVLHLIEAYDEARALHAEPSPAVLSVNGVEFSSAETVLLINSLAVKRQQISGGFWSAVGMGTERPLLQSLCALYELDEQYHRGGIEKDNRYRVDYMLHRSGVEYRCEVKLNGKGNPESVTSAIARDPRILFADFISEQNREKLDSSGIAWIDFSDQRGFRRFRDALLRFKIPHTDPPNLDRLDDILDEILPLP
;
A
#
# COMPACT_ATOMS: atom_id res chain seq x y z
N MET A 1 6.66 5.91 6.42
CA MET A 1 6.42 4.65 5.67
C MET A 1 5.27 3.94 6.36
N VAL A 2 4.24 3.53 5.62
CA VAL A 2 3.12 2.78 6.22
C VAL A 2 3.64 1.43 6.68
N THR A 3 3.41 1.09 7.93
CA THR A 3 3.69 -0.23 8.51
C THR A 3 2.37 -0.81 9.01
N ILE A 4 2.15 -2.10 8.73
CA ILE A 4 0.99 -2.83 9.27
C ILE A 4 1.39 -3.53 10.57
N ALA A 5 0.48 -3.54 11.54
CA ALA A 5 0.68 -4.17 12.83
C ALA A 5 0.70 -5.71 12.72
N ASN A 6 1.25 -6.39 13.74
CA ASN A 6 1.46 -7.83 13.69
C ASN A 6 0.13 -8.61 13.70
N ASP A 7 -0.87 -8.15 14.43
CA ASP A 7 -2.24 -8.67 14.41
C ASP A 7 -2.84 -8.69 13.00
N MET A 8 -2.68 -7.59 12.24
CA MET A 8 -3.12 -7.49 10.85
C MET A 8 -2.36 -8.47 9.95
N LYS A 9 -1.03 -8.59 10.13
CA LYS A 9 -0.23 -9.57 9.37
C LYS A 9 -0.68 -11.00 9.67
N GLN A 10 -0.89 -11.35 10.93
CA GLN A 10 -1.38 -12.67 11.32
C GLN A 10 -2.76 -12.94 10.68
N HIS A 11 -3.68 -11.97 10.76
CA HIS A 11 -5.00 -12.10 10.14
C HIS A 11 -4.93 -12.30 8.61
N ILE A 12 -4.08 -11.53 7.92
CA ILE A 12 -3.86 -11.70 6.47
C ILE A 12 -3.32 -13.10 6.14
N ILE A 13 -2.38 -13.62 6.94
CA ILE A 13 -1.83 -14.96 6.73
C ILE A 13 -2.90 -16.03 6.98
N ARG A 14 -3.71 -15.91 8.02
CA ARG A 14 -4.86 -16.81 8.26
C ARG A 14 -5.78 -16.84 7.05
N GLU A 15 -6.15 -15.68 6.52
CA GLU A 15 -7.00 -15.57 5.32
C GLU A 15 -6.36 -16.15 4.06
N LEU A 16 -5.03 -16.05 3.89
CA LEU A 16 -4.32 -16.65 2.75
C LEU A 16 -4.24 -18.18 2.85
N LEU A 17 -4.24 -18.73 4.06
CA LEU A 17 -4.15 -20.16 4.32
C LEU A 17 -5.52 -20.83 4.53
N ALA A 18 -6.59 -20.05 4.68
CA ALA A 18 -7.96 -20.54 4.79
C ALA A 18 -8.53 -20.94 3.43
N GLU A 19 -9.32 -22.03 3.40
CA GLU A 19 -10.05 -22.43 2.21
C GLU A 19 -11.11 -21.38 1.86
N GLY A 20 -10.94 -20.71 0.72
CA GLY A 20 -11.83 -19.62 0.28
C GLY A 20 -11.61 -18.27 0.98
N GLY A 21 -10.52 -18.10 1.73
CA GLY A 21 -10.22 -16.85 2.43
C GLY A 21 -9.96 -15.65 1.51
N ASN A 22 -10.16 -14.45 2.05
CA ASN A 22 -10.08 -13.20 1.28
C ASN A 22 -9.51 -12.05 2.11
N HIS A 23 -8.19 -12.06 2.32
CA HIS A 23 -7.44 -11.02 3.02
C HIS A 23 -7.67 -9.59 2.45
N ARG A 24 -8.13 -9.46 1.20
CA ARG A 24 -8.30 -8.16 0.54
C ARG A 24 -9.38 -7.31 1.19
N LEU A 25 -10.41 -7.94 1.76
CA LEU A 25 -11.46 -7.23 2.50
C LEU A 25 -10.88 -6.60 3.77
N ALA A 26 -10.08 -7.35 4.52
CA ALA A 26 -9.41 -6.84 5.72
C ALA A 26 -8.47 -5.67 5.39
N VAL A 27 -7.68 -5.79 4.33
CA VAL A 27 -6.81 -4.69 3.85
C VAL A 27 -7.64 -3.46 3.47
N PHE A 28 -8.75 -3.64 2.76
CA PHE A 28 -9.62 -2.53 2.35
C PHE A 28 -10.28 -1.83 3.55
N GLN A 29 -10.73 -2.60 4.56
CA GLN A 29 -11.28 -2.06 5.81
C GLN A 29 -10.22 -1.25 6.57
N ALA A 30 -9.00 -1.77 6.70
CA ALA A 30 -7.92 -1.06 7.37
C ALA A 30 -7.54 0.26 6.65
N ILE A 31 -7.57 0.27 5.32
CA ILE A 31 -7.39 1.49 4.52
C ILE A 31 -8.52 2.51 4.81
N ASN A 32 -9.77 2.05 4.92
CA ASN A 32 -10.91 2.92 5.25
C ASN A 32 -10.77 3.54 6.63
N GLU A 33 -10.49 2.74 7.65
CA GLU A 33 -10.31 3.21 9.02
C GLU A 33 -9.15 4.21 9.13
N THR A 34 -8.01 3.89 8.50
CA THR A 34 -6.84 4.78 8.48
C THR A 34 -7.16 6.10 7.78
N PHE A 35 -7.87 6.05 6.65
CA PHE A 35 -8.26 7.25 5.92
C PHE A 35 -9.25 8.12 6.70
N ILE A 36 -10.30 7.53 7.27
CA ILE A 36 -11.33 8.27 8.01
C ILE A 36 -10.72 9.00 9.21
N ARG A 37 -9.87 8.31 9.97
CA ARG A 37 -9.14 8.92 11.10
C ARG A 37 -8.33 10.14 10.64
N HIS A 38 -7.55 9.96 9.58
CA HIS A 38 -6.74 11.05 9.04
C HIS A 38 -7.59 12.20 8.50
N ALA A 39 -8.73 11.90 7.86
CA ALA A 39 -9.63 12.91 7.33
C ALA A 39 -10.21 13.79 8.45
N LEU A 40 -10.62 13.19 9.57
CA LEU A 40 -11.12 13.92 10.73
C LEU A 40 -10.04 14.82 11.34
N GLU A 41 -8.84 14.28 11.57
CA GLU A 41 -7.70 15.03 12.10
C GLU A 41 -7.29 16.18 11.17
N PHE A 42 -7.28 15.95 9.86
CA PHE A 42 -6.97 16.98 8.87
C PHE A 42 -8.02 18.09 8.86
N LEU A 43 -9.31 17.75 8.82
CA LEU A 43 -10.38 18.74 8.82
C LEU A 43 -10.37 19.58 10.10
N GLU A 44 -10.06 18.97 11.25
CA GLU A 44 -9.87 19.70 12.50
C GLU A 44 -8.73 20.72 12.41
N ARG A 45 -7.55 20.31 11.92
CA ARG A 45 -6.40 21.23 11.75
C ARG A 45 -6.68 22.33 10.74
N ALA A 46 -7.27 22.01 9.59
CA ALA A 46 -7.65 22.98 8.58
C ALA A 46 -8.65 24.01 9.11
N THR A 47 -9.63 23.55 9.89
CA THR A 47 -10.63 24.40 10.57
C THR A 47 -9.98 25.36 11.56
N GLN A 48 -9.09 24.85 12.40
CA GLN A 48 -8.36 25.67 13.37
C GLN A 48 -7.48 26.71 12.67
N HIS A 49 -6.77 26.31 11.60
CA HIS A 49 -5.91 27.21 10.84
C HIS A 49 -6.72 28.32 10.17
N LYS A 50 -7.84 27.99 9.52
CA LYS A 50 -8.72 28.97 8.89
C LYS A 50 -9.25 29.98 9.91
N ALA A 51 -9.77 29.53 11.04
CA ALA A 51 -10.30 30.42 12.08
C ALA A 51 -9.23 31.37 12.63
N GLN A 52 -8.03 30.88 12.90
CA GLN A 52 -6.90 31.70 13.35
C GLN A 52 -6.47 32.73 12.30
N TRP A 53 -6.50 32.35 11.02
CA TRP A 53 -6.16 33.23 9.92
C TRP A 53 -7.22 34.34 9.75
N GLU A 54 -8.51 34.01 9.86
CA GLU A 54 -9.62 34.98 9.77
C GLU A 54 -9.58 36.02 10.91
N ASP A 55 -9.21 35.59 12.12
CA ASP A 55 -9.00 36.46 13.29
C ASP A 55 -7.72 37.31 13.18
N SER A 56 -6.82 37.03 12.24
CA SER A 56 -5.54 37.71 12.08
C SER A 56 -5.62 38.98 11.22
N SER A 57 -4.70 39.92 11.43
CA SER A 57 -4.57 41.12 10.59
C SER A 57 -4.13 40.83 9.14
N GLN A 58 -3.79 39.57 8.81
CA GLN A 58 -3.46 39.10 7.47
C GLN A 58 -4.70 38.78 6.61
N SER A 59 -5.90 38.81 7.21
CA SER A 59 -7.21 38.62 6.56
C SER A 59 -7.55 39.67 5.45
N GLN A 60 -6.63 40.58 5.13
CA GLN A 60 -6.83 41.59 4.09
C GLN A 60 -6.78 41.03 2.66
N THR A 61 -6.31 39.79 2.45
CA THR A 61 -6.45 39.08 1.18
C THR A 61 -7.71 38.21 1.21
N ALA A 62 -8.83 38.72 0.68
CA ALA A 62 -10.05 37.92 0.55
C ALA A 62 -9.81 36.65 -0.31
N GLY A 63 -10.55 35.57 -0.04
CA GLY A 63 -10.54 34.32 -0.82
C GLY A 63 -9.70 33.21 -0.18
N GLU A 64 -9.12 32.34 -1.00
CA GLU A 64 -8.41 31.10 -0.62
C GLU A 64 -7.00 31.36 -0.02
N GLY A 65 -6.73 32.59 0.43
CA GLY A 65 -5.41 33.01 0.95
C GLY A 65 -4.97 32.23 2.19
N TRP A 66 -5.91 31.88 3.08
CA TRP A 66 -5.63 31.05 4.26
C TRP A 66 -5.11 29.66 3.88
N TYR A 67 -5.53 29.11 2.73
CA TYR A 67 -5.16 27.77 2.31
C TYR A 67 -3.70 27.73 1.82
N LEU A 68 -3.27 28.77 1.10
CA LEU A 68 -1.87 28.96 0.74
C LEU A 68 -0.99 29.24 1.97
N ASP A 69 -1.53 29.96 2.96
CA ASP A 69 -0.85 30.14 4.24
C ASP A 69 -0.70 28.80 4.99
N TYR A 70 -1.77 28.01 5.04
CA TYR A 70 -1.75 26.68 5.66
C TYR A 70 -0.74 25.75 4.97
N LEU A 71 -0.69 25.74 3.64
CA LEU A 71 0.34 25.01 2.88
C LEU A 71 1.76 25.40 3.31
N ARG A 72 2.04 26.70 3.43
CA ARG A 72 3.37 27.20 3.82
C ARG A 72 3.71 26.83 5.26
N ALA A 73 2.73 26.91 6.16
CA ALA A 73 2.87 26.50 7.55
C ALA A 73 3.22 25.00 7.67
N SER A 74 2.67 24.17 6.78
CA SER A 74 2.94 22.74 6.72
C SER A 74 4.25 22.36 6.02
N TYR A 75 5.09 23.29 5.55
CA TYR A 75 6.37 22.93 4.91
C TYR A 75 7.40 22.26 5.84
N SER A 76 7.19 22.27 7.16
CA SER A 76 7.98 21.47 8.09
C SER A 76 7.58 19.98 8.07
N ASP A 77 6.35 19.67 7.65
CA ASP A 77 5.81 18.33 7.44
C ASP A 77 5.46 18.13 5.96
N MET A 78 6.42 17.60 5.21
CA MET A 78 6.25 17.38 3.77
C MET A 78 5.10 16.43 3.44
N ASP A 79 4.73 15.48 4.31
CA ASP A 79 3.61 14.57 4.03
C ASP A 79 2.27 15.33 4.12
N GLU A 80 2.17 16.31 5.03
CA GLU A 80 1.02 17.22 5.11
C GLU A 80 1.03 18.24 3.97
N ALA A 81 2.19 18.82 3.63
CA ALA A 81 2.31 19.76 2.52
C ALA A 81 1.97 19.11 1.16
N GLU A 82 2.40 17.86 0.91
CA GLU A 82 2.02 17.10 -0.31
C GLU A 82 0.51 16.89 -0.42
N MET A 83 -0.15 16.69 0.72
CA MET A 83 -1.60 16.54 0.79
C MET A 83 -2.31 17.88 0.54
N ILE A 84 -1.92 18.95 1.23
CA ILE A 84 -2.53 20.29 1.05
C ILE A 84 -2.27 20.79 -0.37
N GLY A 85 -1.04 20.66 -0.86
CA GLY A 85 -0.71 21.03 -2.25
C GLY A 85 -1.29 20.09 -3.30
N ALA A 86 -2.03 19.05 -2.88
CA ALA A 86 -2.70 18.07 -3.73
C ALA A 86 -1.78 17.44 -4.81
N MET A 87 -0.50 17.25 -4.49
CA MET A 87 0.47 16.68 -5.42
C MET A 87 1.53 15.86 -4.69
N PRO A 88 1.53 14.52 -4.85
CA PRO A 88 2.57 13.68 -4.25
C PRO A 88 3.97 13.98 -4.78
N LYS A 89 5.00 13.91 -3.92
CA LYS A 89 6.40 14.16 -4.29
C LYS A 89 6.95 13.21 -5.35
N LYS A 90 6.37 12.01 -5.49
CA LYS A 90 6.67 11.12 -6.61
C LYS A 90 6.23 11.73 -7.94
N THR A 91 5.05 12.34 -7.99
CA THR A 91 4.53 13.06 -9.16
C THR A 91 5.40 14.28 -9.46
N ILE A 92 5.73 15.08 -8.45
CA ILE A 92 6.64 16.24 -8.60
C ILE A 92 7.98 15.79 -9.20
N GLY A 93 8.59 14.76 -8.65
CA GLY A 93 9.87 14.24 -9.15
C GLY A 93 9.81 13.77 -10.61
N ASN A 94 8.67 13.23 -11.05
CA ASN A 94 8.47 12.79 -12.42
C ASN A 94 8.26 13.97 -13.40
N ILE A 95 7.54 15.01 -12.97
CA ILE A 95 7.23 16.19 -13.81
C ILE A 95 8.43 17.13 -13.89
N TYR A 96 9.05 17.46 -12.74
CA TYR A 96 10.06 18.51 -12.63
C TYR A 96 11.50 17.97 -12.64
N GLY A 97 11.69 16.65 -12.75
CA GLY A 97 13.02 16.01 -12.81
C GLY A 97 13.86 16.15 -11.53
N GLY A 98 13.25 16.56 -10.41
CA GLY A 98 13.94 16.84 -9.15
C GLY A 98 13.03 16.76 -7.93
N LYS A 99 13.62 16.55 -6.75
CA LYS A 99 12.92 16.43 -5.46
C LYS A 99 13.52 17.29 -4.36
N SER A 100 14.25 18.35 -4.73
CA SER A 100 14.77 19.30 -3.75
C SER A 100 13.62 20.01 -3.03
N VAL A 101 13.84 20.47 -1.80
CA VAL A 101 12.80 21.14 -0.99
C VAL A 101 12.21 22.32 -1.75
N ALA A 102 13.04 23.16 -2.38
CA ALA A 102 12.60 24.31 -3.16
C ALA A 102 11.74 23.92 -4.37
N VAL A 103 12.10 22.86 -5.10
CA VAL A 103 11.30 22.36 -6.23
C VAL A 103 9.95 21.84 -5.75
N VAL A 104 9.93 21.09 -4.65
CA VAL A 104 8.69 20.56 -4.08
C VAL A 104 7.77 21.69 -3.62
N GLN A 105 8.28 22.63 -2.82
CA GLN A 105 7.48 23.76 -2.33
C GLN A 105 6.93 24.62 -3.48
N GLY A 106 7.75 24.90 -4.51
CA GLY A 106 7.31 25.64 -5.69
C GLY A 106 6.19 24.92 -6.44
N ALA A 107 6.35 23.62 -6.70
CA ALA A 107 5.35 22.82 -7.40
C ALA A 107 4.03 22.70 -6.63
N LEU A 108 4.09 22.54 -5.30
CA LEU A 108 2.89 22.49 -4.46
C LEU A 108 2.12 23.81 -4.50
N GLN A 109 2.82 24.94 -4.36
CA GLN A 109 2.19 26.26 -4.41
C GLN A 109 1.58 26.55 -5.80
N GLU A 110 2.31 26.23 -6.87
CA GLU A 110 1.84 26.36 -8.25
C GLU A 110 0.57 25.53 -8.47
N ASN A 111 0.54 24.28 -8.00
CA ASN A 111 -0.61 23.41 -8.17
C ASN A 111 -1.86 23.91 -7.42
N VAL A 112 -1.72 24.46 -6.22
CA VAL A 112 -2.87 25.05 -5.49
C VAL A 112 -3.45 26.23 -6.27
N LEU A 113 -2.60 27.12 -6.78
CA LEU A 113 -3.06 28.25 -7.60
C LEU A 113 -3.79 27.76 -8.86
N HIS A 114 -3.24 26.73 -9.51
CA HIS A 114 -3.84 26.13 -10.69
C HIS A 114 -5.20 25.47 -10.40
N LEU A 115 -5.36 24.84 -9.23
CA LEU A 115 -6.63 24.25 -8.80
C LEU A 115 -7.70 25.33 -8.54
N ILE A 116 -7.31 26.48 -7.98
CA ILE A 116 -8.21 27.63 -7.79
C ILE A 116 -8.66 28.16 -9.16
N GLU A 117 -7.72 28.40 -10.07
CA GLU A 117 -8.02 28.85 -11.44
C GLU A 117 -8.93 27.87 -12.17
N ALA A 118 -8.62 26.57 -12.13
CA ALA A 118 -9.43 25.52 -12.76
C ALA A 118 -10.84 25.44 -12.18
N TYR A 119 -11.00 25.66 -10.87
CA TYR A 119 -12.31 25.74 -10.22
C TYR A 119 -13.12 26.94 -10.74
N ASP A 120 -12.52 28.12 -10.81
CA ASP A 120 -13.18 29.33 -11.29
C ASP A 120 -13.61 29.22 -12.75
N GLU A 121 -12.74 28.68 -13.61
CA GLU A 121 -13.05 28.41 -15.02
C GLU A 121 -14.21 27.42 -15.15
N ALA A 122 -14.17 26.30 -14.41
CA ALA A 122 -15.24 25.31 -14.43
C ALA A 122 -16.58 25.90 -13.96
N ARG A 123 -16.56 26.72 -12.89
CA ARG A 123 -17.74 27.41 -12.38
C ARG A 123 -18.32 28.39 -13.41
N ALA A 124 -17.49 29.14 -14.13
CA ALA A 124 -17.95 30.09 -15.14
C ALA A 124 -18.69 29.41 -16.32
N LEU A 125 -18.39 28.15 -16.59
CA LEU A 125 -19.02 27.35 -17.65
C LEU A 125 -20.36 26.71 -17.24
N HIS A 126 -20.67 26.66 -15.94
CA HIS A 126 -21.85 25.96 -15.42
C HIS A 126 -22.80 26.93 -14.70
N ALA A 127 -24.05 27.00 -15.16
CA ALA A 127 -25.10 27.86 -14.60
C ALA A 127 -25.73 27.31 -13.30
N GLU A 128 -24.91 26.85 -12.34
CA GLU A 128 -25.23 26.26 -11.01
C GLU A 128 -25.61 24.75 -11.02
N PRO A 129 -25.29 23.98 -9.95
CA PRO A 129 -25.24 24.36 -8.53
C PRO A 129 -23.84 24.68 -7.97
N SER A 130 -23.78 25.68 -7.10
CA SER A 130 -22.65 25.96 -6.20
C SER A 130 -22.35 24.68 -5.40
N PRO A 131 -21.10 24.18 -5.40
CA PRO A 131 -20.73 23.02 -4.59
C PRO A 131 -21.17 23.20 -3.14
N ALA A 132 -21.65 22.12 -2.52
CA ALA A 132 -22.01 22.12 -1.11
C ALA A 132 -20.90 22.77 -0.27
N VAL A 133 -21.27 23.75 0.55
CA VAL A 133 -20.40 24.38 1.55
C VAL A 133 -20.16 23.34 2.65
N LEU A 134 -18.91 22.99 2.87
CA LEU A 134 -18.54 22.19 4.02
C LEU A 134 -18.58 23.08 5.27
N SER A 135 -19.20 22.61 6.35
CA SER A 135 -19.09 23.24 7.67
C SER A 135 -18.55 22.23 8.67
N VAL A 136 -17.49 22.61 9.37
CA VAL A 136 -16.86 21.80 10.42
C VAL A 136 -16.76 22.67 11.66
N ASN A 137 -17.38 22.22 12.76
CA ASN A 137 -17.37 22.92 14.05
C ASN A 137 -17.77 24.42 13.97
N GLY A 138 -18.69 24.77 13.05
CA GLY A 138 -19.18 26.14 12.88
C GLY A 138 -18.33 27.03 11.98
N VAL A 139 -17.18 26.55 11.48
CA VAL A 139 -16.41 27.22 10.43
C VAL A 139 -16.95 26.77 9.07
N GLU A 140 -17.35 27.71 8.24
CA GLU A 140 -17.85 27.44 6.89
C GLU A 140 -16.72 27.54 5.88
N PHE A 141 -16.65 26.60 4.95
CA PHE A 141 -15.73 26.61 3.82
C PHE A 141 -16.50 26.95 2.55
N SER A 142 -16.02 27.96 1.81
CA SER A 142 -16.56 28.31 0.51
C SER A 142 -16.57 27.09 -0.42
N SER A 143 -17.35 27.16 -1.49
CA SER A 143 -17.38 26.08 -2.48
C SER A 143 -15.99 25.79 -3.08
N ALA A 144 -15.16 26.82 -3.30
CA ALA A 144 -13.78 26.66 -3.77
C ALA A 144 -12.90 25.95 -2.72
N GLU A 145 -12.97 26.41 -1.47
CA GLU A 145 -12.22 25.82 -0.35
C GLU A 145 -12.63 24.36 -0.10
N THR A 146 -13.92 24.06 -0.24
CA THR A 146 -14.43 22.69 -0.12
C THR A 146 -13.83 21.79 -1.20
N VAL A 147 -13.72 22.28 -2.45
CA VAL A 147 -13.07 21.54 -3.54
C VAL A 147 -11.57 21.34 -3.27
N LEU A 148 -10.87 22.34 -2.72
CA LEU A 148 -9.47 22.19 -2.32
C LEU A 148 -9.30 21.13 -1.23
N LEU A 149 -10.13 21.15 -0.18
CA LEU A 149 -10.10 20.15 0.90
C LEU A 149 -10.42 18.73 0.38
N ILE A 150 -11.38 18.58 -0.54
CA ILE A 150 -11.70 17.30 -1.18
C ILE A 150 -10.49 16.79 -1.97
N ASN A 151 -9.80 17.65 -2.72
CA ASN A 151 -8.61 17.25 -3.47
C ASN A 151 -7.48 16.80 -2.52
N SER A 152 -7.26 17.50 -1.41
CA SER A 152 -6.30 17.06 -0.39
C SER A 152 -6.62 15.66 0.12
N LEU A 153 -7.86 15.44 0.52
CA LEU A 153 -8.31 14.14 1.02
C LEU A 153 -8.21 13.04 -0.05
N ALA A 154 -8.52 13.34 -1.32
CA ALA A 154 -8.39 12.41 -2.43
C ALA A 154 -6.93 11.97 -2.65
N VAL A 155 -5.99 12.92 -2.63
CA VAL A 155 -4.55 12.63 -2.73
C VAL A 155 -4.08 11.79 -1.55
N LYS A 156 -4.51 12.13 -0.33
CA LYS A 156 -4.16 11.32 0.85
C LYS A 156 -4.72 9.92 0.77
N ARG A 157 -5.97 9.76 0.31
CA ARG A 157 -6.59 8.44 0.10
C ARG A 157 -5.79 7.61 -0.89
N GLN A 158 -5.33 8.21 -1.98
CA GLN A 158 -4.46 7.56 -2.96
C GLN A 158 -3.13 7.12 -2.34
N GLN A 159 -2.47 8.01 -1.59
CA GLN A 159 -1.21 7.72 -0.90
C GLN A 159 -1.36 6.59 0.12
N ILE A 160 -2.39 6.64 0.97
CA ILE A 160 -2.71 5.58 1.95
C ILE A 160 -2.95 4.27 1.22
N SER A 161 -3.83 4.25 0.23
CA SER A 161 -4.17 3.02 -0.49
C SER A 161 -2.94 2.38 -1.13
N GLY A 162 -2.14 3.17 -1.86
CA GLY A 162 -0.91 2.67 -2.50
C GLY A 162 0.15 2.22 -1.49
N GLY A 163 0.34 2.98 -0.41
CA GLY A 163 1.29 2.64 0.65
C GLY A 163 0.89 1.38 1.42
N PHE A 164 -0.40 1.20 1.70
CA PHE A 164 -0.92 0.09 2.49
C PHE A 164 -0.78 -1.25 1.75
N TRP A 165 -1.13 -1.33 0.46
CA TRP A 165 -0.92 -2.55 -0.33
C TRP A 165 0.56 -2.94 -0.41
N SER A 166 1.45 -1.96 -0.57
CA SER A 166 2.89 -2.21 -0.54
C SER A 166 3.36 -2.70 0.84
N ALA A 167 2.84 -2.12 1.92
CA ALA A 167 3.17 -2.50 3.29
C ALA A 167 2.65 -3.90 3.63
N VAL A 168 1.46 -4.25 3.15
CA VAL A 168 0.88 -5.60 3.26
C VAL A 168 1.79 -6.61 2.59
N GLY A 169 2.15 -6.40 1.32
CA GLY A 169 3.11 -7.27 0.63
C GLY A 169 4.39 -7.43 1.44
N MET A 170 5.19 -6.36 1.57
CA MET A 170 6.50 -6.43 2.23
C MET A 170 6.44 -6.97 3.67
N GLY A 171 5.38 -6.65 4.41
CA GLY A 171 5.21 -7.06 5.80
C GLY A 171 4.78 -8.51 5.98
N THR A 172 4.16 -9.14 4.97
CA THR A 172 3.63 -10.51 5.05
C THR A 172 4.42 -11.53 4.24
N GLU A 173 5.19 -11.11 3.22
CA GLU A 173 5.98 -11.99 2.34
C GLU A 173 6.81 -13.03 3.12
N ARG A 174 7.67 -12.55 4.04
CA ARG A 174 8.55 -13.42 4.82
C ARG A 174 7.79 -14.23 5.89
N PRO A 175 6.94 -13.62 6.73
CA PRO A 175 6.16 -14.38 7.71
C PRO A 175 5.30 -15.47 7.08
N LEU A 176 4.63 -15.20 5.96
CA LEU A 176 3.84 -16.18 5.22
C LEU A 176 4.66 -17.41 4.83
N LEU A 177 5.86 -17.20 4.26
CA LEU A 177 6.72 -18.31 3.84
C LEU A 177 7.35 -19.04 5.03
N GLN A 178 7.66 -18.34 6.12
CA GLN A 178 8.08 -18.99 7.37
C GLN A 178 6.96 -19.85 7.96
N SER A 179 5.72 -19.35 7.99
CA SER A 179 4.56 -20.13 8.44
C SER A 179 4.35 -21.36 7.57
N LEU A 180 4.46 -21.24 6.24
CA LEU A 180 4.38 -22.41 5.36
C LEU A 180 5.50 -23.42 5.62
N CYS A 181 6.74 -22.98 5.81
CA CYS A 181 7.84 -23.90 6.13
C CYS A 181 7.59 -24.61 7.47
N ALA A 182 7.13 -23.89 8.50
CA ALA A 182 6.83 -24.43 9.82
C ALA A 182 5.64 -25.41 9.80
N LEU A 183 4.57 -25.10 9.06
CA LEU A 183 3.40 -25.98 8.90
C LEU A 183 3.75 -27.32 8.24
N TYR A 184 4.72 -27.31 7.33
CA TYR A 184 5.27 -28.50 6.68
C TYR A 184 6.49 -29.09 7.43
N GLU A 185 6.82 -28.56 8.60
CA GLU A 185 7.92 -29.01 9.46
C GLU A 185 9.27 -29.12 8.71
N LEU A 186 9.55 -28.13 7.86
CA LEU A 186 10.85 -28.04 7.20
C LEU A 186 11.92 -27.72 8.25
N ASP A 187 13.01 -28.46 8.19
CA ASP A 187 14.22 -28.13 8.95
C ASP A 187 14.82 -26.82 8.44
N GLU A 188 15.32 -25.99 9.37
CA GLU A 188 15.90 -24.67 9.07
C GLU A 188 17.04 -24.74 8.05
N GLN A 189 17.74 -25.89 7.95
CA GLN A 189 18.79 -26.11 6.95
C GLN A 189 18.28 -26.16 5.50
N TYR A 190 16.97 -26.05 5.26
CA TYR A 190 16.38 -26.04 3.93
C TYR A 190 15.76 -24.71 3.55
N HIS A 191 15.73 -23.72 4.44
CA HIS A 191 15.14 -22.43 4.12
C HIS A 191 15.76 -21.25 4.86
N ARG A 192 15.69 -20.06 4.27
CA ARG A 192 16.13 -18.82 4.91
C ARG A 192 15.38 -17.61 4.38
N GLY A 193 15.25 -16.61 5.25
CA GLY A 193 14.69 -15.30 4.90
C GLY A 193 15.49 -14.59 3.82
N GLY A 194 14.85 -13.59 3.19
CA GLY A 194 15.38 -12.87 2.04
C GLY A 194 16.80 -12.34 2.17
N ILE A 195 17.52 -12.34 1.05
CA ILE A 195 18.89 -11.84 0.92
C ILE A 195 18.84 -10.60 0.02
N GLU A 196 19.33 -9.46 0.51
CA GLU A 196 19.68 -8.34 -0.36
C GLU A 196 20.97 -8.69 -1.09
N LYS A 197 20.87 -9.09 -2.36
CA LYS A 197 22.04 -9.23 -3.24
C LYS A 197 22.32 -7.89 -3.92
N ASP A 198 23.29 -7.18 -3.36
CA ASP A 198 24.19 -6.25 -4.06
C ASP A 198 23.49 -5.33 -5.09
N ASN A 199 22.55 -4.52 -4.59
CA ASN A 199 21.84 -3.45 -5.30
C ASN A 199 21.07 -3.82 -6.57
N ARG A 200 20.88 -5.12 -6.88
CA ARG A 200 20.21 -5.51 -8.15
C ARG A 200 18.85 -6.18 -7.95
N TYR A 201 18.66 -7.06 -6.97
CA TYR A 201 17.38 -7.72 -6.72
C TYR A 201 17.24 -8.19 -5.28
N ARG A 202 16.08 -7.91 -4.65
CA ARG A 202 15.67 -8.53 -3.38
C ARG A 202 15.06 -9.90 -3.68
N VAL A 203 15.56 -10.94 -3.04
CA VAL A 203 14.90 -12.25 -3.02
C VAL A 203 14.03 -12.29 -1.77
N ASP A 204 12.73 -12.52 -1.90
CA ASP A 204 11.80 -12.50 -0.75
C ASP A 204 12.12 -13.64 0.22
N TYR A 205 12.44 -14.83 -0.31
CA TYR A 205 12.79 -16.02 0.46
C TYR A 205 13.56 -17.05 -0.36
N MET A 206 14.28 -17.94 0.31
CA MET A 206 15.08 -18.95 -0.36
C MET A 206 14.86 -20.33 0.26
N LEU A 207 14.52 -21.32 -0.57
CA LEU A 207 14.67 -22.73 -0.20
C LEU A 207 16.00 -23.25 -0.72
N HIS A 208 16.55 -24.27 -0.08
CA HIS A 208 17.79 -24.88 -0.52
C HIS A 208 17.84 -26.38 -0.25
N ARG A 209 18.47 -27.11 -1.17
CA ARG A 209 18.68 -28.55 -1.04
C ARG A 209 19.89 -28.97 -1.87
N SER A 210 20.77 -29.78 -1.30
CA SER A 210 21.90 -30.38 -2.02
C SER A 210 22.75 -29.36 -2.80
N GLY A 211 22.99 -28.18 -2.21
CA GLY A 211 23.77 -27.10 -2.83
C GLY A 211 23.04 -26.28 -3.90
N VAL A 212 21.75 -26.55 -4.14
CA VAL A 212 20.90 -25.78 -5.06
C VAL A 212 20.03 -24.79 -4.28
N GLU A 213 19.98 -23.55 -4.77
CA GLU A 213 19.12 -22.49 -4.24
C GLU A 213 17.85 -22.32 -5.09
N TYR A 214 16.69 -22.31 -4.45
CA TYR A 214 15.38 -22.11 -5.07
C TYR A 214 14.77 -20.80 -4.60
N ARG A 215 14.88 -19.78 -5.47
CA ARG A 215 14.34 -18.45 -5.21
C ARG A 215 12.82 -18.46 -5.15
N CYS A 216 12.27 -17.91 -4.09
CA CYS A 216 10.85 -17.68 -3.93
C CYS A 216 10.54 -16.20 -4.14
N GLU A 217 9.48 -15.92 -4.87
CA GLU A 217 8.91 -14.59 -5.03
C GLU A 217 7.46 -14.64 -4.55
N VAL A 218 7.02 -13.58 -3.87
CA VAL A 218 5.65 -13.45 -3.37
C VAL A 218 5.00 -12.21 -3.99
N LYS A 219 3.71 -12.31 -4.35
CA LYS A 219 2.91 -11.23 -4.93
C LYS A 219 1.49 -11.23 -4.36
N LEU A 220 1.18 -10.29 -3.47
CA LEU A 220 -0.12 -10.18 -2.77
C LEU A 220 -0.86 -8.89 -3.16
N ASN A 221 -1.00 -8.65 -4.47
CA ASN A 221 -1.42 -7.34 -5.00
C ASN A 221 -2.88 -7.30 -5.49
N GLY A 222 -3.65 -8.36 -5.29
CA GLY A 222 -5.03 -8.44 -5.78
C GLY A 222 -5.15 -8.94 -7.22
N LYS A 223 -6.36 -9.40 -7.56
CA LYS A 223 -6.74 -9.88 -8.91
C LYS A 223 -6.57 -8.81 -10.01
N GLY A 224 -6.53 -7.54 -9.65
CA GLY A 224 -6.48 -6.39 -10.57
C GLY A 224 -5.10 -6.08 -11.16
N ASN A 225 -4.02 -6.76 -10.74
CA ASN A 225 -2.67 -6.48 -11.23
C ASN A 225 -1.95 -7.73 -11.77
N PRO A 226 -2.39 -8.29 -12.92
CA PRO A 226 -1.73 -9.44 -13.55
C PRO A 226 -0.30 -9.11 -14.04
N GLU A 227 0.04 -7.84 -14.19
CA GLU A 227 1.39 -7.40 -14.56
C GLU A 227 2.40 -7.68 -13.45
N SER A 228 1.98 -7.68 -12.19
CA SER A 228 2.87 -7.99 -11.06
C SER A 228 3.40 -9.43 -11.12
N VAL A 229 2.57 -10.38 -11.58
CA VAL A 229 2.98 -11.77 -11.85
C VAL A 229 3.89 -11.85 -13.07
N THR A 230 3.60 -11.07 -14.12
CA THR A 230 4.46 -11.02 -15.32
C THR A 230 5.86 -10.50 -14.98
N SER A 231 5.93 -9.44 -14.17
CA SER A 231 7.19 -8.89 -13.66
C SER A 231 7.94 -9.90 -12.77
N ALA A 232 7.21 -10.67 -11.95
CA ALA A 232 7.79 -11.75 -11.16
C ALA A 232 8.38 -12.86 -12.05
N ILE A 233 7.67 -13.31 -13.08
CA ILE A 233 8.15 -14.32 -14.03
C ILE A 233 9.46 -13.86 -14.68
N ALA A 234 9.58 -12.57 -15.07
CA ALA A 234 10.79 -12.03 -15.65
C ALA A 234 12.03 -12.08 -14.72
N ARG A 235 11.83 -12.24 -13.40
CA ARG A 235 12.91 -12.42 -12.41
C ARG A 235 13.37 -13.88 -12.29
N ASP A 236 12.70 -14.81 -12.98
CA ASP A 236 12.97 -16.25 -13.00
C ASP A 236 13.03 -16.89 -11.60
N PRO A 237 11.98 -16.74 -10.76
CA PRO A 237 11.91 -17.46 -9.49
C PRO A 237 11.74 -18.97 -9.75
N ARG A 238 12.11 -19.80 -8.78
CA ARG A 238 11.79 -21.24 -8.82
C ARG A 238 10.41 -21.54 -8.28
N ILE A 239 9.91 -20.67 -7.39
CA ILE A 239 8.54 -20.71 -6.88
C ILE A 239 7.94 -19.31 -6.88
N LEU A 240 6.73 -19.16 -7.40
CA LEU A 240 5.91 -17.97 -7.24
C LEU A 240 4.73 -18.26 -6.31
N PHE A 241 4.56 -17.41 -5.30
CA PHE A 241 3.38 -17.38 -4.44
C PHE A 241 2.55 -16.15 -4.77
N ALA A 242 1.27 -16.32 -5.05
CA ALA A 242 0.40 -15.20 -5.33
C ALA A 242 -1.01 -15.41 -4.78
N ASP A 243 -1.68 -14.31 -4.48
CA ASP A 243 -3.08 -14.32 -4.04
C ASP A 243 -4.07 -14.62 -5.17
N PHE A 244 -3.65 -14.44 -6.43
CA PHE A 244 -4.37 -14.83 -7.62
C PHE A 244 -3.42 -14.98 -8.81
N ILE A 245 -3.56 -16.04 -9.61
CA ILE A 245 -2.82 -16.24 -10.87
C ILE A 245 -3.81 -16.54 -12.00
N SER A 246 -3.83 -15.69 -13.03
CA SER A 246 -4.65 -15.91 -14.23
C SER A 246 -4.22 -17.15 -15.01
N GLU A 247 -5.14 -17.74 -15.78
CA GLU A 247 -4.88 -18.92 -16.61
C GLU A 247 -3.67 -18.74 -17.55
N GLN A 248 -3.61 -17.63 -18.27
CA GLN A 248 -2.48 -17.29 -19.15
C GLN A 248 -1.14 -17.23 -18.39
N ASN A 249 -1.14 -16.75 -17.14
CA ASN A 249 0.08 -16.72 -16.34
C ASN A 249 0.44 -18.11 -15.80
N ARG A 250 -0.54 -18.97 -15.49
CA ARG A 250 -0.31 -20.37 -15.12
C ARG A 250 0.36 -21.13 -16.26
N GLU A 251 -0.13 -20.99 -17.48
CA GLU A 251 0.48 -21.58 -18.68
C GLU A 251 1.93 -21.12 -18.87
N LYS A 252 2.21 -19.82 -18.69
CA LYS A 252 3.58 -19.28 -18.75
C LYS A 252 4.47 -19.86 -17.66
N LEU A 253 3.99 -19.93 -16.43
CA LEU A 253 4.73 -20.52 -15.30
C LEU A 253 5.04 -21.99 -15.55
N ASP A 254 4.06 -22.76 -16.01
CA ASP A 254 4.20 -24.18 -16.34
C ASP A 254 5.20 -24.39 -17.49
N SER A 255 5.08 -23.62 -18.57
CA SER A 255 6.02 -23.68 -19.71
C SER A 255 7.45 -23.28 -19.33
N SER A 256 7.60 -22.40 -18.33
CA SER A 256 8.89 -21.96 -17.79
C SER A 256 9.40 -22.89 -16.69
N GLY A 257 8.64 -23.92 -16.32
CA GLY A 257 8.96 -24.83 -15.23
C GLY A 257 9.03 -24.15 -13.85
N ILE A 258 8.36 -23.02 -13.65
CA ILE A 258 8.29 -22.31 -12.37
C ILE A 258 7.14 -22.91 -11.55
N ALA A 259 7.42 -23.36 -10.33
CA ALA A 259 6.35 -23.84 -9.45
C ALA A 259 5.49 -22.66 -8.99
N TRP A 260 4.18 -22.87 -8.82
CA TRP A 260 3.29 -21.78 -8.44
C TRP A 260 2.22 -22.21 -7.44
N ILE A 261 1.97 -21.29 -6.51
CA ILE A 261 0.95 -21.38 -5.46
C ILE A 261 0.02 -20.20 -5.68
N ASP A 262 -1.23 -20.51 -5.96
CA ASP A 262 -2.32 -19.54 -6.03
C ASP A 262 -3.21 -19.74 -4.81
N PHE A 263 -3.19 -18.81 -3.86
CA PHE A 263 -3.98 -18.91 -2.63
C PHE A 263 -5.49 -18.87 -2.87
N SER A 264 -5.93 -18.40 -4.05
CA SER A 264 -7.36 -18.41 -4.43
C SER A 264 -7.81 -19.73 -5.10
N ASP A 265 -6.88 -20.64 -5.42
CA ASP A 265 -7.19 -21.95 -5.99
C ASP A 265 -7.77 -22.88 -4.91
N GLN A 266 -8.56 -23.89 -5.29
CA GLN A 266 -9.13 -24.86 -4.35
C GLN A 266 -8.05 -25.62 -3.57
N ARG A 267 -6.91 -25.91 -4.22
CA ARG A 267 -5.75 -26.50 -3.55
C ARG A 267 -4.93 -25.47 -2.77
N GLY A 268 -5.14 -24.18 -3.02
CA GLY A 268 -4.54 -23.05 -2.30
C GLY A 268 -3.06 -23.24 -1.98
N PHE A 269 -2.73 -22.99 -0.72
CA PHE A 269 -1.38 -23.17 -0.19
C PHE A 269 -0.90 -24.63 -0.19
N ARG A 270 -1.79 -25.64 -0.29
CA ARG A 270 -1.41 -27.07 -0.30
C ARG A 270 -0.57 -27.44 -1.53
N ARG A 271 -0.64 -26.64 -2.60
CA ARG A 271 0.25 -26.76 -3.78
C ARG A 271 1.72 -26.58 -3.45
N PHE A 272 2.05 -25.97 -2.31
CA PHE A 272 3.44 -25.85 -1.86
C PHE A 272 4.11 -27.22 -1.72
N ARG A 273 3.38 -28.24 -1.29
CA ARG A 273 3.81 -29.64 -1.28
C ARG A 273 4.38 -30.11 -2.61
N ASP A 274 3.72 -29.79 -3.73
CA ASP A 274 4.14 -30.22 -5.06
C ASP A 274 5.52 -29.64 -5.41
N ALA A 275 5.79 -28.40 -4.97
CA ALA A 275 7.11 -27.77 -5.12
C ALA A 275 8.17 -28.47 -4.23
N LEU A 276 7.84 -28.77 -2.97
CA LEU A 276 8.75 -29.45 -2.05
C LEU A 276 9.14 -30.85 -2.54
N LEU A 277 8.16 -31.63 -3.04
CA LEU A 277 8.39 -32.93 -3.67
C LEU A 277 9.31 -32.80 -4.90
N ARG A 278 9.02 -31.83 -5.78
CA ARG A 278 9.83 -31.58 -6.98
C ARG A 278 11.28 -31.24 -6.64
N PHE A 279 11.50 -30.48 -5.57
CA PHE A 279 12.84 -30.07 -5.13
C PHE A 279 13.49 -31.07 -4.14
N LYS A 280 12.81 -32.17 -3.83
CA LYS A 280 13.28 -33.22 -2.92
C LYS A 280 13.66 -32.66 -1.55
N ILE A 281 12.89 -31.68 -1.06
CA ILE A 281 13.03 -31.10 0.28
C ILE A 281 12.22 -31.97 1.25
N PRO A 282 12.82 -32.53 2.31
CA PRO A 282 12.10 -33.27 3.34
C PRO A 282 11.05 -32.39 4.03
N HIS A 283 9.85 -32.93 4.24
CA HIS A 283 8.72 -32.23 4.85
C HIS A 283 7.70 -33.23 5.40
N THR A 284 6.83 -32.74 6.28
CA THR A 284 5.64 -33.42 6.78
C THR A 284 4.43 -33.13 5.90
N ASP A 285 3.61 -34.16 5.62
CA ASP A 285 2.39 -34.09 4.81
C ASP A 285 1.32 -35.01 5.44
N PRO A 286 0.10 -34.52 5.77
CA PRO A 286 -0.41 -33.17 5.56
C PRO A 286 0.23 -32.11 6.46
N PRO A 287 0.14 -30.81 6.10
CA PRO A 287 0.63 -29.72 6.95
C PRO A 287 -0.16 -29.65 8.27
N ASN A 288 0.54 -29.32 9.37
CA ASN A 288 -0.03 -29.28 10.71
C ASN A 288 -0.74 -27.94 10.99
N LEU A 289 -1.97 -27.81 10.49
CA LEU A 289 -2.77 -26.58 10.62
C LEU A 289 -3.15 -26.24 12.07
N ASP A 290 -3.21 -27.22 12.96
CA ASP A 290 -3.54 -27.00 14.37
C ASP A 290 -2.48 -26.12 15.07
N ARG A 291 -1.27 -26.03 14.51
CA ARG A 291 -0.18 -25.19 15.00
C ARG A 291 -0.15 -23.79 14.40
N LEU A 292 -1.08 -23.43 13.51
CA LEU A 292 -1.00 -22.16 12.79
C LEU A 292 -0.93 -20.96 13.73
N ASP A 293 -1.77 -20.93 14.77
CA ASP A 293 -1.78 -19.81 15.72
C ASP A 293 -0.47 -19.75 16.54
N ASP A 294 0.02 -20.88 17.06
CA ASP A 294 1.31 -20.94 17.77
C ASP A 294 2.48 -20.45 16.88
N ILE A 295 2.50 -20.89 15.62
CA ILE A 295 3.50 -20.48 14.63
C ILE A 295 3.42 -18.97 14.36
N LEU A 296 2.21 -18.43 14.23
CA LEU A 296 2.00 -17.01 14.00
C LEU A 296 2.42 -16.16 15.22
N ASP A 297 2.18 -16.64 16.43
CA ASP A 297 2.60 -15.95 17.66
C ASP A 297 4.12 -15.97 17.84
N GLU A 298 4.80 -17.05 17.41
CA GLU A 298 6.27 -17.12 17.40
C GLU A 298 6.89 -16.15 16.37
N ILE A 299 6.35 -16.13 15.15
CA ILE A 299 6.92 -15.34 14.04
C ILE A 299 6.52 -13.86 14.13
N LEU A 300 5.30 -13.59 14.60
CA LEU A 300 4.67 -12.27 14.68
C LEU A 300 4.10 -12.04 16.08
N PRO A 301 4.94 -11.91 17.12
CA PRO A 301 4.46 -11.75 18.48
C PRO A 301 3.61 -10.48 18.59
N LEU A 302 2.46 -10.62 19.26
CA LEU A 302 1.60 -9.50 19.61
C LEU A 302 2.22 -8.72 20.79
N PRO A 303 2.05 -7.39 20.82
CA PRO A 303 2.56 -6.55 21.91
C PRO A 303 1.89 -6.83 23.26
#